data_AF-A0A556QTZ1-F1
#
_entry.id   AF-A0A556QTZ1-F1
#
_cell.length_a   1.000
_cell.length_b   1.000
_cell.length_c   1.000
_cell.angle_alpha   90.00
_cell.angle_beta   90.00
_cell.angle_gamma   90.00
#
_symmetry.space_group_name_H-M   'P 1'
#
loop_
_entity.id
_entity.type
_entity.pdbx_description
1 polymer ?
#
loop_
_entity_poly.entity_id
_entity_poly.type
_entity_poly.pdbx_seq_one_letter_code
_entity_poly.pdbx_strand_id
1 'polypeptide(L)'
;MSSNNPFQNINQKQASISLQEHCEQAIVRKKIGRPIRPNMGKYLIKMDKGLHTKLSKYAEELGISNSFIISKALKEFFSKYCI
;
A
#
# COMPACT_ATOMS: atom_id res chain seq x y z
N MET A 1 23.20 53.00 -2.56
CA MET A 1 23.83 51.81 -1.96
C MET A 1 23.00 50.61 -2.39
N SER A 2 23.51 49.84 -3.35
CA SER A 2 22.80 48.69 -3.94
C SER A 2 22.87 47.48 -3.04
N SER A 3 21.71 46.99 -2.59
CA SER A 3 21.57 45.72 -1.90
C SER A 3 21.43 44.59 -2.92
N ASN A 4 22.52 43.87 -3.18
CA ASN A 4 22.51 42.63 -3.94
C ASN A 4 21.86 41.53 -3.10
N ASN A 5 20.68 41.08 -3.51
CA ASN A 5 19.97 39.94 -2.93
C ASN A 5 20.49 38.65 -3.61
N PRO A 6 21.11 37.70 -2.88
CA PRO A 6 21.87 36.60 -3.48
C PRO A 6 21.02 35.38 -3.91
N PHE A 7 19.68 35.47 -3.84
CA PHE A 7 18.80 34.31 -4.14
C PHE A 7 17.77 34.58 -5.24
N GLN A 8 17.98 35.60 -6.07
CA GLN A 8 17.19 35.74 -7.30
C GLN A 8 17.88 35.07 -8.49
N ASN A 9 17.13 34.13 -9.06
CA ASN A 9 17.13 33.77 -10.47
C ASN A 9 18.17 32.77 -10.96
N ILE A 10 17.84 31.48 -10.87
CA ILE A 10 18.36 30.51 -11.84
C ILE A 10 17.29 29.45 -12.17
N ASN A 11 16.89 29.43 -13.45
CA ASN A 11 16.18 28.38 -14.19
C ASN A 11 14.64 28.34 -14.16
N GLN A 12 14.05 29.28 -14.91
CA GLN A 12 13.11 28.93 -15.98
C GLN A 12 13.68 27.76 -16.81
N LYS A 13 13.30 26.52 -16.51
CA LYS A 13 13.26 25.43 -17.50
C LYS A 13 12.08 24.53 -17.18
N GLN A 14 11.00 24.80 -17.91
CA GLN A 14 9.98 23.85 -18.36
C GLN A 14 10.43 22.39 -18.18
N ALA A 15 9.86 21.70 -17.18
CA ALA A 15 9.92 20.24 -17.16
C ALA A 15 8.91 19.75 -18.20
N SER A 16 9.38 19.60 -19.44
CA SER A 16 8.66 18.93 -20.51
C SER A 16 8.22 17.54 -20.04
N ILE A 17 6.95 17.24 -20.23
CA ILE A 17 6.40 15.89 -20.18
C ILE A 17 7.26 14.99 -21.07
N SER A 18 7.95 14.03 -20.45
CA SER A 18 8.53 12.89 -21.16
C SER A 18 7.64 11.69 -20.83
N LEU A 19 6.78 11.32 -21.79
CA LEU A 19 6.27 9.95 -21.87
C LEU A 19 7.49 9.06 -22.15
N GLN A 20 8.08 8.54 -21.08
CA GLN A 20 9.13 7.55 -21.21
C GLN A 20 8.54 6.21 -20.78
N GLU A 21 8.13 5.44 -21.78
CA GLU A 21 7.90 4.00 -21.69
C GLU A 21 9.22 3.33 -21.28
N HIS A 22 9.52 3.32 -19.98
CA HIS A 22 10.62 2.53 -19.45
C HIS A 22 10.09 1.17 -19.05
N CYS A 23 10.39 0.19 -19.90
CA CYS A 23 10.28 -1.23 -19.58
C CYS A 23 10.89 -1.51 -18.20
N GLU A 24 10.12 -2.22 -17.38
CA GLU A 24 10.44 -2.61 -16.02
C GLU A 24 11.80 -3.33 -15.91
N GLN A 25 12.82 -2.62 -15.44
CA GLN A 25 13.99 -3.24 -14.81
C GLN A 25 14.42 -2.44 -13.58
N ALA A 26 13.48 -2.20 -12.66
CA ALA A 26 13.82 -1.74 -11.32
C ALA A 26 14.47 -2.89 -10.54
N ILE A 27 15.80 -2.93 -10.65
CA ILE A 27 16.76 -3.76 -9.94
C ILE A 27 16.35 -3.92 -8.47
N VAL A 28 15.81 -5.09 -8.14
CA VAL A 28 15.50 -5.50 -6.77
C VAL A 28 16.83 -5.73 -6.05
N ARG A 29 17.32 -4.74 -5.30
CA ARG A 29 18.34 -4.96 -4.26
C ARG A 29 17.70 -5.80 -3.13
N LYS A 30 17.64 -7.12 -3.32
CA LYS A 30 17.11 -8.10 -2.36
C LYS A 30 18.01 -8.09 -1.11
N LYS A 31 17.52 -7.53 0.00
CA LYS A 31 18.08 -7.85 1.32
C LYS A 31 17.85 -9.34 1.56
N ILE A 32 18.94 -10.11 1.58
CA ILE A 32 18.96 -11.54 1.92
C ILE A 32 18.29 -11.71 3.29
N GLY A 33 17.23 -12.51 3.37
CA GLY A 33 16.63 -12.93 4.65
C GLY A 33 15.18 -12.50 4.93
N ARG A 34 14.54 -11.67 4.09
CA ARG A 34 13.08 -11.48 4.21
C ARG A 34 12.36 -12.42 3.24
N PRO A 35 11.45 -13.29 3.72
CA PRO A 35 10.59 -14.05 2.83
C PRO A 35 9.85 -13.07 1.91
N ILE A 36 9.96 -13.28 0.60
CA ILE A 36 9.15 -12.57 -0.37
C ILE A 36 7.72 -13.02 -0.10
N ARG A 37 6.92 -12.17 0.54
CA ARG A 37 5.48 -12.38 0.49
C ARG A 37 5.10 -12.20 -0.99
N PRO A 38 4.43 -13.18 -1.62
CA PRO A 38 3.87 -12.93 -2.94
C PRO A 38 3.05 -11.64 -2.86
N ASN A 39 3.09 -10.84 -3.93
CA ASN A 39 2.25 -9.65 -4.02
C ASN A 39 0.80 -10.12 -4.16
N MET A 40 0.19 -10.46 -3.03
CA MET A 40 -1.21 -10.78 -2.93
C MET A 40 -1.91 -9.43 -3.02
N GLY A 41 -2.41 -9.09 -4.22
CA GLY A 41 -3.13 -7.84 -4.45
C GLY A 41 -4.25 -7.62 -3.43
N LYS A 42 -4.72 -6.38 -3.34
CA LYS A 42 -5.88 -6.06 -2.49
C LYS A 42 -7.15 -6.48 -3.21
N TYR A 43 -8.00 -7.25 -2.54
CA TYR A 43 -9.29 -7.68 -3.06
C TYR A 43 -10.43 -6.95 -2.35
N LEU A 44 -11.44 -6.53 -3.11
CA LEU A 44 -12.68 -5.99 -2.56
C LEU A 44 -13.62 -7.15 -2.20
N ILE A 45 -14.00 -7.25 -0.93
CA ILE A 45 -14.90 -8.29 -0.44
C ILE A 45 -16.26 -7.65 -0.15
N LYS A 46 -17.31 -8.16 -0.77
CA LYS A 46 -18.68 -7.79 -0.42
C LYS A 46 -19.09 -8.56 0.84
N MET A 47 -19.60 -7.84 1.84
CA MET A 47 -20.02 -8.38 3.13
C MET A 47 -21.34 -7.73 3.54
N ASP A 48 -22.14 -8.44 4.33
CA ASP A 48 -23.32 -7.87 4.98
C ASP A 48 -22.94 -6.63 5.82
N LYS A 49 -23.80 -5.61 5.78
CA LYS A 49 -23.54 -4.33 6.46
C LYS A 49 -23.52 -4.51 7.98
N GLY A 50 -24.44 -5.30 8.52
CA GLY A 50 -24.50 -5.56 9.96
C GLY A 50 -23.26 -6.31 10.46
N LEU A 51 -22.82 -7.32 9.70
CA LEU A 51 -21.59 -8.05 9.98
C LEU A 51 -20.36 -7.14 9.93
N HIS A 52 -20.24 -6.29 8.90
CA HIS A 52 -19.15 -5.33 8.77
C HIS A 52 -19.08 -4.36 9.96
N THR A 53 -20.22 -3.84 10.41
CA THR A 53 -20.27 -2.93 11.57
C THR A 53 -19.83 -3.63 12.86
N LYS A 54 -20.29 -4.87 13.11
CA LYS A 54 -19.87 -5.65 14.28
C LYS A 54 -18.37 -5.91 14.26
N LEU A 55 -17.84 -6.32 13.11
CA LEU A 55 -16.41 -6.59 12.94
C LEU A 55 -15.57 -5.33 13.13
N SER A 56 -16.03 -4.17 12.65
CA SER A 56 -15.32 -2.91 12.80
C SER A 56 -15.20 -2.49 14.26
N LYS A 57 -16.29 -2.60 15.04
CA LYS A 57 -16.25 -2.33 16.49
C LYS A 57 -15.29 -3.25 17.23
N TYR A 58 -15.36 -4.56 16.93
CA TYR A 58 -14.47 -5.54 17.52
C TYR A 58 -12.99 -5.28 17.18
N ALA A 59 -12.71 -4.83 15.95
CA ALA A 59 -11.36 -4.47 15.52
C ALA A 59 -10.83 -3.23 16.26
N GLU A 60 -11.68 -2.24 16.46
CA GLU A 60 -11.38 -1.02 17.20
C GLU A 60 -11.08 -1.30 18.68
N GLU A 61 -11.90 -2.13 19.34
CA GLU A 61 -11.69 -2.57 20.73
C GLU A 61 -10.34 -3.26 20.93
N LEU A 62 -9.85 -3.98 19.91
CA LEU A 62 -8.60 -4.71 19.94
C LEU A 62 -7.41 -3.93 19.35
N GLY A 63 -7.63 -2.73 18.80
CA GLY A 63 -6.58 -1.94 18.15
C GLY A 63 -5.94 -2.62 16.92
N ILE A 64 -6.70 -3.46 16.21
CA ILE A 64 -6.24 -4.21 15.02
C ILE A 64 -7.04 -3.83 13.78
N SER A 65 -6.48 -4.11 12.60
CA SER A 65 -7.16 -3.77 11.34
C SER A 65 -8.24 -4.79 10.96
N ASN A 66 -9.34 -4.31 10.38
CA ASN A 66 -10.39 -5.16 9.79
C ASN A 66 -9.81 -6.19 8.81
N SER A 67 -8.85 -5.79 7.98
CA SER A 67 -8.19 -6.67 7.02
C SER A 67 -7.49 -7.85 7.67
N PHE A 68 -6.92 -7.67 8.86
CA PHE A 68 -6.23 -8.74 9.58
C PHE A 68 -7.23 -9.78 10.08
N ILE A 69 -8.32 -9.34 10.70
CA ILE A 69 -9.39 -10.20 11.20
C ILE A 69 -10.01 -11.00 10.06
N ILE A 70 -10.34 -10.33 8.95
CA ILE A 70 -10.93 -10.98 7.77
C ILE A 70 -9.96 -12.02 7.19
N SER A 71 -8.68 -11.68 7.05
CA SER A 71 -7.68 -12.62 6.53
C SER A 71 -7.53 -13.85 7.43
N LYS A 72 -7.56 -13.66 8.75
CA LYS A 72 -7.49 -14.75 9.71
C LYS A 72 -8.72 -15.66 9.64
N ALA A 73 -9.91 -15.08 9.60
CA ALA A 73 -11.17 -15.82 9.47
C ALA A 73 -11.24 -16.63 8.17
N LEU A 74 -10.83 -16.04 7.04
CA LEU A 74 -10.76 -16.77 5.76
C LEU A 74 -9.76 -17.91 5.82
N LYS A 75 -8.58 -17.70 6.42
CA LYS A 75 -7.58 -18.76 6.58
C LYS A 75 -8.13 -19.94 7.39
N GLU A 76 -8.80 -19.67 8.51
CA GLU A 76 -9.41 -20.71 9.35
C GLU A 76 -10.54 -21.45 8.62
N PHE A 77 -11.38 -20.72 7.87
CA PHE A 77 -12.43 -21.30 7.06
C PHE A 77 -11.87 -22.27 6.00
N PHE A 78 -10.91 -21.83 5.19
CA PHE A 78 -10.30 -22.69 4.17
C PHE A 78 -9.56 -23.87 4.77
N SER A 79 -8.90 -23.69 5.93
CA SER A 79 -8.24 -24.79 6.65
C SER A 79 -9.21 -25.86 7.16
N LYS A 80 -10.49 -25.52 7.36
CA LYS A 80 -11.50 -26.44 7.91
C LYS A 80 -12.35 -27.10 6.83
N TYR A 81 -12.56 -26.42 5.69
CA TYR A 81 -13.56 -26.82 4.70
C TYR A 81 -13.00 -27.10 3.30
N CYS A 82 -11.78 -26.69 2.99
CA CYS A 82 -11.21 -26.82 1.64
C CYS A 82 -9.94 -27.67 1.56
N ILE A 83 -9.49 -28.23 2.69
CA ILE A 83 -8.38 -29.18 2.79
C ILE A 83 -8.88 -30.39 3.58
#